data_AF-A0A6L6F815-F1
#
_entry.id   AF-A0A6L6F815-F1
#
_cell.length_a   1.000
_cell.length_b   1.000
_cell.length_c   1.000
_cell.angle_alpha   90.00
_cell.angle_beta   90.00
_cell.angle_gamma   90.00
#
_symmetry.space_group_name_H-M   'P 1'
#
loop_
_entity.id
_entity.type
_entity.pdbx_description
1 polymer ?
#
loop_
_entity_poly.entity_id
_entity_poly.type
_entity_poly.pdbx_seq_one_letter_code
_entity_poly.pdbx_strand_id
1 'polypeptide(L)'
;MKNVLKSWILVALLVGFAVEAKETEKDFFIEMVDITCEKHEDPEFCKWNIENISAITSINTMTYYRCKLEREKSKECIEADESFNYIQNQYDKNMLDSKKK
;
A
#
# COMPACT_ATOMS: atom_id res chain seq x y z
N MET A 1 -22.02 -40.50 13.55
CA MET A 1 -21.59 -39.21 14.16
C MET A 1 -20.14 -38.80 13.86
N LYS A 2 -19.17 -39.71 13.69
CA LYS A 2 -17.76 -39.35 13.39
C LYS A 2 -17.54 -38.60 12.05
N ASN A 3 -18.38 -38.83 11.04
CA ASN A 3 -18.21 -38.23 9.71
C ASN A 3 -18.72 -36.78 9.63
N VAL A 4 -19.68 -36.40 10.47
CA VAL A 4 -20.22 -35.04 10.50
C VAL A 4 -19.20 -34.09 11.14
N LEU A 5 -18.56 -34.50 12.24
CA LEU A 5 -17.54 -33.69 12.93
C LEU A 5 -16.30 -33.42 12.06
N LYS A 6 -15.85 -34.41 11.26
CA LYS A 6 -14.78 -34.22 10.27
C LYS A 6 -15.14 -33.21 9.19
N SER A 7 -16.41 -33.18 8.76
CA SER A 7 -16.89 -32.27 7.73
C SER A 7 -16.90 -30.80 8.19
N TRP A 8 -17.25 -30.54 9.45
CA TRP A 8 -17.24 -29.17 10.01
C TRP A 8 -15.83 -28.65 10.25
N ILE A 9 -14.89 -29.52 10.64
CA ILE A 9 -13.48 -29.14 10.79
C ILE A 9 -12.87 -28.78 9.42
N LEU A 10 -13.21 -29.51 8.36
CA LEU A 10 -12.81 -29.18 6.98
C LEU A 10 -13.39 -27.85 6.50
N VAL A 11 -14.66 -27.56 6.81
CA VAL A 11 -15.28 -26.26 6.48
C VAL A 11 -14.64 -25.12 7.27
N ALA A 12 -14.35 -25.29 8.56
CA ALA A 12 -13.67 -24.28 9.38
C ALA A 12 -12.22 -24.03 8.91
N LEU A 13 -11.50 -25.07 8.49
CA LEU A 13 -10.18 -24.95 7.86
C LEU A 13 -10.25 -24.21 6.53
N LEU A 14 -11.24 -24.49 5.68
CA LEU A 14 -11.41 -23.81 4.39
C LEU A 14 -11.83 -22.34 4.53
N VAL A 15 -12.61 -22.01 5.55
CA VAL A 15 -12.99 -20.61 5.85
C VAL A 15 -11.83 -19.82 6.44
N GLY A 16 -10.94 -20.48 7.22
CA GLY A 16 -9.74 -19.85 7.78
C GLY A 16 -8.73 -19.35 6.74
N PHE A 17 -8.68 -19.96 5.55
CA PHE A 17 -7.82 -19.50 4.44
C PHE A 17 -8.45 -18.39 3.58
N ALA A 18 -9.74 -18.08 3.75
CA ALA A 18 -10.42 -17.04 2.97
C ALA A 18 -10.23 -15.64 3.57
N VAL A 19 -9.54 -15.52 4.71
CA VAL A 19 -9.25 -14.24 5.39
C VAL A 19 -7.74 -14.03 5.42
N GLU A 20 -7.08 -14.14 4.26
CA GLU A 20 -5.84 -13.42 4.04
C GLU A 20 -6.26 -11.97 3.80
N ALA A 21 -6.19 -11.15 4.86
CA ALA A 21 -6.34 -9.71 4.72
C ALA A 21 -5.21 -9.25 3.79
N LYS A 22 -5.48 -9.19 2.47
CA LYS A 22 -4.55 -8.66 1.49
C LYS A 22 -4.18 -7.27 1.94
N GLU A 23 -2.93 -7.13 2.38
CA GLU A 23 -2.30 -5.85 2.66
C GLU A 23 -2.44 -4.97 1.41
N THR A 24 -2.89 -3.73 1.59
CA THR A 24 -3.06 -2.82 0.44
C THR A 24 -1.69 -2.39 -0.07
N GLU A 25 -1.59 -2.04 -1.35
CA GLU A 25 -0.33 -1.52 -1.92
C GLU A 25 0.20 -0.31 -1.13
N LYS A 26 -0.71 0.53 -0.60
CA LYS A 26 -0.38 1.67 0.26
C LYS A 26 0.24 1.22 1.58
N ASP A 27 -0.40 0.26 2.26
CA ASP A 27 0.07 -0.21 3.57
C ASP A 27 1.41 -0.95 3.44
N PHE A 28 1.57 -1.76 2.39
CA PHE A 28 2.84 -2.40 2.04
C PHE A 28 3.95 -1.37 1.75
N PHE A 29 3.65 -0.30 1.01
CA PHE A 29 4.62 0.77 0.75
C PHE A 29 5.08 1.44 2.04
N ILE A 30 4.14 1.77 2.94
CA ILE A 30 4.45 2.40 4.23
C ILE A 30 5.34 1.48 5.07
N GLU A 31 4.97 0.21 5.19
CA GLU A 31 5.75 -0.77 5.96
C GLU A 31 7.17 -0.91 5.41
N MET A 32 7.32 -1.03 4.09
CA MET A 32 8.63 -1.15 3.45
C MET A 32 9.51 0.09 3.67
N VAL A 33 8.92 1.29 3.61
CA VAL A 33 9.63 2.55 3.91
C VAL A 33 10.09 2.57 5.37
N ASP A 34 9.20 2.22 6.29
CA ASP A 34 9.50 2.19 7.73
C ASP A 34 10.63 1.19 8.05
N ILE A 35 10.53 -0.04 7.54
CA ILE A 35 11.56 -1.09 7.72
C ILE A 35 12.89 -0.67 7.10
N THR A 36 12.86 -0.08 5.90
CA THR A 36 14.08 0.35 5.20
C THR A 36 14.80 1.44 5.99
N CYS A 37 14.05 2.41 6.52
CA CYS A 37 14.62 3.59 7.15
C CYS A 37 14.91 3.44 8.65
N GLU A 38 14.36 2.42 9.34
CA GLU A 38 14.48 2.24 10.80
C GLU A 38 15.94 2.30 11.31
N LYS A 39 16.89 1.75 10.54
CA LYS A 39 18.30 1.62 10.94
C LYS A 39 19.22 2.69 10.36
N HIS A 40 18.68 3.70 9.68
CA HIS A 40 19.46 4.80 9.13
C HIS A 40 19.88 5.79 10.23
N GLU A 41 21.01 6.47 10.01
CA GLU A 41 21.50 7.53 10.92
C GLU A 41 20.51 8.70 11.03
N ASP A 42 19.77 8.97 9.96
CA ASP A 42 18.65 9.92 9.92
C ASP A 42 17.42 9.23 9.28
N PRO A 43 16.59 8.55 10.09
CA PRO A 43 15.41 7.84 9.60
C PRO A 43 14.39 8.77 8.92
N GLU A 44 14.23 9.98 9.43
CA GLU A 44 13.26 10.96 8.90
C GLU A 44 13.70 11.46 7.51
N PHE A 45 14.99 11.79 7.34
CA PHE A 45 15.51 12.14 6.03
C PHE A 45 15.46 10.96 5.04
N CYS A 46 15.69 9.74 5.51
CA CYS A 46 15.52 8.54 4.69
C CYS A 46 14.08 8.41 4.17
N LYS A 47 13.07 8.49 5.06
CA LYS A 47 11.66 8.42 4.69
C LYS A 47 11.29 9.51 3.69
N TRP A 48 11.69 10.75 4.01
CA TRP A 48 11.48 11.90 3.13
C TRP A 48 12.03 11.63 1.72
N ASN A 49 13.26 11.11 1.58
CA ASN A 49 13.83 10.82 0.26
C ASN A 49 13.05 9.74 -0.50
N ILE A 50 12.72 8.63 0.15
CA ILE A 50 12.03 7.52 -0.52
C ILE A 50 10.64 7.96 -0.97
N GLU A 51 9.89 8.70 -0.14
CA GLU A 51 8.58 9.24 -0.50
C GLU A 51 8.67 10.18 -1.72
N ASN A 52 9.65 11.10 -1.73
CA ASN A 52 9.83 12.04 -2.85
C ASN A 52 10.27 11.34 -4.14
N ILE A 53 11.22 10.40 -4.06
CA ILE A 53 11.66 9.62 -5.22
C ILE A 53 10.51 8.78 -5.76
N SER A 54 9.72 8.16 -4.89
CA SER A 54 8.57 7.34 -5.30
C SER A 54 7.49 8.19 -6.00
N ALA A 55 7.26 9.41 -5.52
CA ALA A 55 6.34 10.36 -6.16
C ALA A 55 6.80 10.76 -7.57
N ILE A 56 8.12 10.96 -7.76
CA ILE A 56 8.71 11.35 -9.05
C ILE A 56 8.75 10.16 -10.02
N THR A 57 9.20 9.00 -9.54
CA THR A 57 9.45 7.80 -10.36
C THR A 57 8.18 7.09 -10.79
N SER A 58 7.03 7.48 -10.25
CA SER A 58 5.73 7.10 -10.79
C SER A 58 5.42 5.59 -10.77
N ILE A 59 5.98 4.85 -9.81
CA ILE A 59 5.86 3.38 -9.74
C ILE A 59 4.39 2.91 -9.68
N ASN A 60 3.50 3.67 -9.04
CA ASN A 60 2.06 3.37 -8.98
C ASN A 60 1.21 4.12 -10.01
N THR A 61 1.83 4.96 -10.85
CA THR A 61 1.11 5.94 -11.66
C THR A 61 0.55 5.35 -12.95
N MET A 62 1.15 4.28 -13.48
CA MET A 62 0.66 3.65 -14.71
C MET A 62 -0.70 2.97 -14.52
N THR A 63 -0.84 2.19 -13.44
CA THR A 63 -2.11 1.56 -13.08
C THR A 63 -3.15 2.62 -12.73
N TYR A 64 -2.79 3.62 -11.93
CA TYR A 64 -3.65 4.77 -11.61
C TYR A 64 -4.18 5.49 -12.86
N TYR A 65 -3.30 5.89 -13.79
CA TYR A 65 -3.71 6.62 -15.00
C TYR A 65 -4.60 5.76 -15.91
N ARG A 66 -4.29 4.47 -16.08
CA ARG A 66 -5.15 3.54 -16.83
C ARG A 66 -6.55 3.49 -16.21
N CYS A 67 -6.63 3.26 -14.90
CA CYS A 67 -7.88 3.21 -14.16
C CYS A 67 -8.70 4.52 -14.27
N LYS A 68 -8.04 5.68 -14.20
CA LYS A 68 -8.68 7.00 -14.39
C LYS A 68 -9.20 7.19 -15.81
N LEU A 69 -8.41 6.84 -16.83
CA LEU A 69 -8.79 6.97 -18.24
C LEU A 69 -9.99 6.08 -18.59
N GLU A 70 -10.01 4.86 -18.06
CA GLU A 70 -11.06 3.88 -18.31
C GLU A 70 -12.25 4.00 -17.35
N ARG A 71 -12.16 4.88 -16.35
CA ARG A 71 -13.16 5.04 -15.25
C ARG A 71 -13.47 3.72 -14.56
N GLU A 72 -12.49 2.83 -14.50
CA GLU A 72 -12.63 1.51 -13.92
C GLU A 72 -12.70 1.61 -12.39
N LYS A 73 -13.61 0.83 -11.79
CA LYS A 73 -13.85 0.81 -10.33
C LYS A 73 -13.54 -0.57 -9.72
N SER A 74 -12.65 -1.33 -10.34
CA SER A 74 -12.17 -2.58 -9.78
C SER A 74 -11.40 -2.31 -8.48
N LYS A 75 -11.26 -3.34 -7.64
CA LYS A 75 -10.53 -3.25 -6.38
C LYS A 75 -9.08 -2.78 -6.59
N GLU A 76 -8.41 -3.31 -7.63
CA GLU A 76 -7.06 -2.91 -8.05
C GLU A 76 -7.01 -1.41 -8.38
N CYS A 77 -8.01 -0.87 -9.08
CA CYS A 77 -8.07 0.55 -9.40
C CYS A 77 -8.30 1.46 -8.19
N ILE A 78 -9.03 0.98 -7.18
CA ILE A 78 -9.22 1.70 -5.92
C ILE A 78 -7.90 1.72 -5.13
N GLU A 79 -7.22 0.58 -5.02
CA GLU A 79 -5.92 0.47 -4.34
C GLU A 79 -4.84 1.33 -5.00
N ALA A 80 -4.83 1.39 -6.34
CA ALA A 80 -3.92 2.26 -7.09
C ALA A 80 -4.19 3.75 -6.87
N ASP A 81 -5.48 4.17 -6.79
CA ASP A 81 -5.86 5.56 -6.48
C ASP A 81 -5.45 5.95 -5.05
N GLU A 82 -5.71 5.08 -4.07
CA GLU A 82 -5.31 5.32 -2.67
C GLU A 82 -3.79 5.43 -2.52
N SER A 83 -3.04 4.54 -3.16
CA SER A 83 -1.57 4.53 -3.12
C SER A 83 -0.97 5.75 -3.81
N PHE A 84 -1.49 6.11 -4.99
CA PHE A 84 -1.06 7.31 -5.70
C PHE A 84 -1.32 8.57 -4.88
N ASN A 85 -2.53 8.73 -4.35
CA ASN A 85 -2.90 9.91 -3.56
C ASN A 85 -2.07 10.02 -2.28
N TYR A 86 -1.78 8.92 -1.59
CA TYR A 86 -0.90 8.94 -0.42
C TYR A 86 0.49 9.49 -0.77
N ILE A 87 1.13 8.92 -1.79
CA ILE A 87 2.51 9.30 -2.19
C ILE A 87 2.56 10.77 -2.63
N GLN A 88 1.61 11.23 -3.46
CA GLN A 88 1.56 12.63 -3.89
C GLN A 88 1.33 13.59 -2.73
N ASN A 89 0.47 13.24 -1.76
CA ASN A 89 0.23 14.08 -0.58
C ASN A 89 1.49 14.21 0.30
N GLN A 90 2.28 13.15 0.44
CA GLN A 90 3.53 13.22 1.19
C GLN A 90 4.55 14.11 0.48
N TYR A 91 4.69 13.97 -0.84
CA TYR A 91 5.51 14.86 -1.66
C TYR A 91 5.11 16.34 -1.49
N ASP A 92 3.82 16.66 -1.59
CA ASP A 92 3.33 18.04 -1.45
C ASP A 92 3.65 18.62 -0.06
N LYS A 93 3.45 17.85 1.01
CA LYS A 93 3.84 18.26 2.37
C LYS A 93 5.34 18.50 2.47
N ASN A 94 6.14 17.57 1.97
CA ASN A 94 7.60 17.61 2.00
C ASN A 94 8.14 18.85 1.26
N MET A 95 7.52 19.22 0.14
CA MET A 95 7.86 20.42 -0.61
C MET A 95 7.42 21.71 0.09
N LEU A 96 6.26 21.71 0.77
CA LEU A 96 5.82 22.86 1.57
C LEU A 96 6.74 23.11 2.76
N ASP A 97 7.17 22.07 3.45
CA ASP A 97 8.04 22.19 4.62
C ASP A 97 9.46 22.60 4.23
N SER A 98 9.94 22.16 3.06
CA SER A 98 11.21 22.61 2.49
C SER A 98 11.23 24.09 2.14
N LYS A 99 10.07 24.69 1.80
CA LYS A 99 9.92 26.13 1.51
C LYS A 99 9.83 27.00 2.76
N LYS A 100 9.62 26.42 3.95
CA LYS A 100 9.53 27.13 5.23
C LYS A 100 10.89 27.23 5.95
N LYS A 101 11.92 26.56 5.43
CA LYS A 101 13.32 26.67 5.88
C LYS A 101 14.04 27.75 5.10
#